data_AF-A0A8I1IPK1-F1
#
_entry.id   AF-A0A8I1IPK1-F1
#
_cell.length_a   1.000
_cell.length_b   1.000
_cell.length_c   1.000
_cell.angle_alpha   90.00
_cell.angle_beta   90.00
_cell.angle_gamma   90.00
#
_symmetry.space_group_name_H-M   'P 1'
#
loop_
_entity.id
_entity.type
_entity.pdbx_description
1 polymer ?
#
loop_
_entity_poly.entity_id
_entity_poly.type
_entity_poly.pdbx_seq_one_letter_code
_entity_poly.pdbx_strand_id
1 'polypeptide(L)'
;MKHYSLSPQLHNGSDFKLPKYSDTYIFNCMMDFQKLAEYQIKLAQMMRDHHQFQNCLILCDRAMFSMAKAMYVHRNQIIPSYIRSMTDLFPLIHTDAEPNLDMVLFIGTVHYLVSGEDEASEETMRQEEVDKLLYKTDSILESLSQRIVADPAKRYPSIYKENSFNESVDLLSIIPGSF
;
A
#
# COMPACT_ATOMS: atom_id res chain seq x y z
N MET A 1 -5.54 55.94 -12.76
CA MET A 1 -4.98 54.83 -13.55
C MET A 1 -3.50 54.69 -13.21
N LYS A 2 -3.11 53.67 -12.43
CA LYS A 2 -1.72 53.30 -12.21
C LYS A 2 -1.48 51.99 -12.97
N HIS A 3 -0.65 52.03 -14.00
CA HIS A 3 -0.20 50.84 -14.71
C HIS A 3 0.83 50.12 -13.85
N TYR A 4 0.42 49.04 -13.19
CA TYR A 4 1.36 48.07 -12.63
C TYR A 4 1.73 47.10 -13.74
N SER A 5 2.95 47.26 -14.26
CA SER A 5 3.57 46.29 -15.17
C SER A 5 4.03 45.09 -14.33
N LEU A 6 3.30 43.98 -14.36
CA LEU A 6 3.72 42.72 -13.78
C LEU A 6 4.75 42.08 -14.72
N SER A 7 6.01 42.11 -14.33
CA SER A 7 7.06 41.32 -14.99
C SER A 7 6.85 39.84 -14.65
N PRO A 8 6.82 38.92 -15.64
CA PRO A 8 6.91 37.50 -15.36
C PRO A 8 8.40 37.14 -15.25
N GLN A 9 8.98 37.29 -14.05
CA GLN A 9 10.21 36.55 -13.76
C GLN A 9 9.82 35.12 -13.41
N LEU A 10 9.66 34.31 -14.45
CA LEU A 10 9.76 32.86 -14.38
C LEU A 10 11.14 32.55 -13.81
N HIS A 11 11.18 32.24 -12.51
CA HIS A 11 12.34 31.61 -11.91
C HIS A 11 12.51 30.24 -12.59
N ASN A 12 13.55 30.14 -13.43
CA ASN A 12 14.10 28.88 -13.92
C ASN A 12 14.39 27.97 -12.72
N GLY A 13 13.49 27.02 -12.45
CA GLY A 13 13.72 25.90 -11.53
C GLY A 13 14.54 24.79 -12.19
N SER A 14 15.63 25.15 -12.87
CA SER A 14 16.61 24.19 -13.37
C SER A 14 17.71 24.04 -12.32
N ASP A 15 17.47 23.20 -11.31
CA ASP A 15 18.53 22.48 -10.57
C ASP A 15 18.02 21.60 -9.40
N PHE A 16 16.81 21.04 -9.48
CA PHE A 16 16.49 19.85 -8.67
C PHE A 16 17.15 18.62 -9.31
N LYS A 17 18.48 18.49 -9.15
CA LYS A 17 19.15 17.21 -9.36
C LYS A 17 18.80 16.32 -8.19
N LEU A 18 17.91 15.34 -8.42
CA LEU A 18 17.68 14.27 -7.46
C LEU A 18 19.04 13.64 -7.08
N PRO A 19 19.31 13.39 -5.78
CA PRO A 19 20.53 12.74 -5.39
C PRO A 19 20.64 11.38 -6.09
N LYS A 20 21.75 11.12 -6.78
CA LYS A 20 22.07 9.76 -7.25
C LYS A 20 22.59 8.98 -6.06
N TYR A 21 21.74 8.13 -5.49
CA TYR A 21 22.12 7.19 -4.44
C TYR A 21 22.89 6.01 -5.04
N SER A 22 23.74 5.35 -4.25
CA SER A 22 24.34 4.09 -4.70
C SER A 22 23.29 2.98 -4.75
N ASP A 23 23.53 1.97 -5.58
CA ASP A 23 22.67 0.79 -5.69
C ASP A 23 22.42 0.13 -4.33
N THR A 24 23.43 0.14 -3.45
CA THR A 24 23.31 -0.36 -2.06
C THR A 24 22.29 0.43 -1.24
N TYR A 25 22.28 1.76 -1.35
CA TYR A 25 21.33 2.59 -0.59
C TYR A 25 19.90 2.44 -1.11
N ILE A 26 19.71 2.36 -2.43
CA ILE A 26 18.41 2.08 -3.04
C ILE A 26 17.89 0.71 -2.61
N PHE A 27 18.76 -0.31 -2.67
CA PHE A 27 18.42 -1.66 -2.25
C PHE A 27 18.04 -1.71 -0.76
N ASN A 28 18.82 -1.09 0.12
CA ASN A 28 18.50 -1.05 1.55
C ASN A 28 17.18 -0.33 1.82
N CYS A 29 16.92 0.81 1.15
CA CYS A 29 15.67 1.54 1.30
C CYS A 29 14.45 0.70 0.87
N MET A 30 14.56 -0.02 -0.25
CA MET A 30 13.54 -0.97 -0.71
C MET A 30 13.29 -2.06 0.34
N MET A 31 14.35 -2.65 0.88
CA MET A 31 14.26 -3.70 1.91
C MET A 31 13.67 -3.19 3.22
N ASP A 32 13.97 -1.96 3.63
CA ASP A 32 13.42 -1.32 4.82
C ASP A 32 11.90 -1.14 4.71
N PHE A 33 11.41 -0.72 3.53
CA PHE A 33 9.96 -0.63 3.29
C PHE A 33 9.27 -1.99 3.30
N GLN A 34 9.90 -3.03 2.74
CA GLN A 34 9.37 -4.39 2.79
C GLN A 34 9.28 -4.89 4.25
N LYS A 35 10.32 -4.64 5.03
CA LYS A 35 10.37 -5.00 6.46
C LYS A 35 9.35 -4.23 7.29
N LEU A 36 9.11 -2.96 6.96
CA LEU A 36 8.07 -2.17 7.60
C LEU A 36 6.67 -2.74 7.33
N ALA A 37 6.39 -3.16 6.10
CA ALA A 37 5.13 -3.84 5.76
C ALA A 37 4.95 -5.13 6.58
N GLU A 38 6.01 -5.93 6.72
CA GLU A 38 6.02 -7.14 7.56
C GLU A 38 5.73 -6.87 9.03
N TYR A 39 6.31 -5.81 9.61
CA TYR A 39 6.00 -5.45 10.99
C TYR A 39 4.56 -4.98 11.17
N GLN A 40 4.03 -4.22 10.21
CA GLN A 40 2.67 -3.69 10.28
C GLN A 40 1.61 -4.79 10.22
N ILE A 41 1.78 -5.78 9.35
CA ILE A 41 0.83 -6.90 9.25
C ILE A 41 0.91 -7.84 10.46
N LYS A 42 2.11 -8.09 11.01
CA LYS A 42 2.28 -8.80 12.29
C LYS A 42 1.59 -8.08 13.44
N LEU A 43 1.72 -6.75 13.49
CA LEU A 43 1.03 -5.94 14.50
C LEU A 43 -0.49 -5.98 14.28
N ALA A 44 -0.97 -5.98 13.03
CA ALA A 44 -2.39 -6.08 12.71
C ALA A 44 -2.98 -7.40 13.22
N GLN A 45 -2.25 -8.51 13.08
CA GLN A 45 -2.64 -9.80 13.65
C GLN A 45 -2.78 -9.73 15.18
N MET A 46 -1.84 -9.09 15.87
CA MET A 46 -1.94 -8.88 17.32
C MET A 46 -3.16 -8.02 17.68
N MET A 47 -3.43 -6.95 16.93
CA MET A 47 -4.61 -6.11 17.13
C MET A 47 -5.91 -6.92 16.95
N ARG A 48 -5.95 -7.84 15.99
CA ARG A 48 -7.08 -8.74 15.74
C ARG A 48 -7.32 -9.65 16.93
N ASP A 49 -6.27 -10.24 17.51
CA ASP A 49 -6.39 -11.10 18.69
C ASP A 49 -6.89 -10.34 19.94
N HIS A 50 -6.68 -9.02 19.96
CA HIS A 50 -7.23 -8.10 20.96
C HIS A 50 -8.56 -7.45 20.56
N HIS A 51 -9.22 -7.91 19.49
CA HIS A 51 -10.48 -7.39 18.97
C HIS A 51 -10.44 -5.89 18.58
N GLN A 52 -9.25 -5.35 18.31
CA GLN A 52 -9.04 -3.97 17.87
C GLN A 52 -9.12 -3.88 16.34
N PHE A 53 -10.31 -4.15 15.80
CA PHE A 53 -10.52 -4.32 14.35
C PHE A 53 -10.21 -3.07 13.52
N GLN A 54 -10.55 -1.88 14.01
CA GLN A 54 -10.19 -0.63 13.33
C GLN A 54 -8.67 -0.45 13.23
N ASN A 55 -7.93 -0.83 14.27
CA ASN A 55 -6.47 -0.79 14.23
C ASN A 55 -5.92 -1.82 13.23
N CYS A 56 -6.58 -2.97 13.04
CA CYS A 56 -6.23 -3.93 12.00
C CYS A 56 -6.35 -3.30 10.61
N LEU A 57 -7.47 -2.62 10.35
CA LEU A 57 -7.73 -1.92 9.08
C LEU A 57 -6.66 -0.86 8.78
N ILE A 58 -6.36 0.00 9.75
CA ILE A 58 -5.32 1.04 9.64
C ILE A 58 -3.94 0.42 9.36
N LEU A 59 -3.60 -0.67 10.04
CA LEU A 59 -2.31 -1.32 9.86
C LEU A 59 -2.20 -2.04 8.51
N CYS A 60 -3.30 -2.61 8.00
CA CYS A 60 -3.35 -3.22 6.67
C CYS A 60 -3.13 -2.16 5.56
N ASP A 61 -3.80 -1.00 5.65
CA ASP A 61 -3.55 0.13 4.73
C ASP A 61 -2.07 0.54 4.72
N ARG A 62 -1.50 0.74 5.92
CA ARG A 62 -0.08 1.13 6.07
C ARG A 62 0.88 0.07 5.53
N ALA A 63 0.58 -1.22 5.72
CA ALA A 63 1.40 -2.31 5.21
C ALA A 63 1.44 -2.30 3.68
N MET A 64 0.27 -2.21 3.04
CA MET A 64 0.17 -2.11 1.59
C MET A 64 0.86 -0.84 1.06
N PHE A 65 0.73 0.28 1.77
CA PHE A 65 1.39 1.54 1.40
C PHE A 65 2.91 1.43 1.49
N SER A 66 3.43 0.78 2.53
CA SER A 66 4.88 0.54 2.70
C SER A 66 5.41 -0.34 1.57
N MET A 67 4.73 -1.42 1.22
CA MET A 67 5.12 -2.26 0.09
C MET A 67 5.06 -1.51 -1.25
N ALA A 68 4.04 -0.68 -1.46
CA ALA A 68 3.93 0.16 -2.65
C ALA A 68 5.08 1.20 -2.74
N LYS A 69 5.61 1.69 -1.61
CA LYS A 69 6.84 2.49 -1.59
C LYS A 69 8.08 1.68 -1.99
N ALA A 70 8.17 0.42 -1.58
CA ALA A 70 9.24 -0.48 -2.03
C ALA A 70 9.20 -0.66 -3.56
N MET A 71 8.00 -0.87 -4.12
CA MET A 71 7.77 -0.90 -5.59
C MET A 71 8.22 0.40 -6.27
N TYR A 72 7.91 1.56 -5.68
CA TYR A 72 8.33 2.86 -6.23
C TYR A 72 9.85 3.00 -6.28
N VAL A 73 10.54 2.68 -5.18
CA VAL A 73 12.01 2.73 -5.09
C VAL A 73 12.63 1.79 -6.13
N HIS A 74 12.12 0.56 -6.23
CA HIS A 74 12.60 -0.42 -7.22
C HIS A 74 12.41 0.06 -8.66
N ARG A 75 11.25 0.61 -9.02
CA ARG A 75 10.97 1.00 -10.41
C ARG A 75 11.70 2.27 -10.83
N ASN A 76 11.81 3.24 -9.92
CA ASN A 76 12.33 4.56 -10.25
C ASN A 76 13.80 4.74 -9.84
N GLN A 77 14.37 3.81 -9.07
CA GLN A 77 15.75 3.86 -8.58
C GLN A 77 16.07 5.15 -7.81
N ILE A 78 15.08 5.66 -7.08
CA ILE A 78 15.16 6.89 -6.28
C ILE A 78 14.58 6.66 -4.90
N ILE A 79 15.15 7.35 -3.91
CA ILE A 79 14.57 7.40 -2.57
C ILE A 79 13.49 8.49 -2.58
N PRO A 80 12.22 8.14 -2.32
CA PRO A 80 11.16 9.13 -2.30
C PRO A 80 11.40 10.13 -1.16
N SER A 81 11.62 11.40 -1.52
CA SER A 81 11.64 12.50 -0.56
C SER A 81 10.25 12.79 -0.02
N TYR A 82 9.20 12.52 -0.83
CA TYR A 82 7.81 12.69 -0.46
C TYR A 82 6.90 11.83 -1.34
N ILE A 83 6.30 10.78 -0.79
CA ILE A 83 5.13 10.10 -1.37
C ILE A 83 3.98 10.40 -0.43
N ARG A 84 3.00 11.19 -0.91
CA ARG A 84 1.94 11.75 -0.07
C ARG A 84 0.75 10.82 0.05
N SER A 85 0.40 10.10 -1.03
CA SER A 85 -0.86 9.38 -1.11
C SER A 85 -0.70 7.99 -1.71
N MET A 86 -1.54 7.05 -1.27
CA MET A 86 -1.69 5.72 -1.89
C MET A 86 -2.11 5.85 -3.36
N THR A 87 -2.90 6.87 -3.70
CA THR A 87 -3.36 7.14 -5.07
C THR A 87 -2.21 7.35 -6.05
N ASP A 88 -1.10 7.93 -5.57
CA ASP A 88 0.10 8.19 -6.39
C ASP A 88 0.82 6.88 -6.76
N LEU A 89 0.52 5.79 -6.05
CA LEU A 89 1.20 4.49 -6.17
C LEU A 89 0.39 3.44 -6.92
N PHE A 90 -0.91 3.66 -7.18
CA PHE A 90 -1.74 2.70 -7.94
C PHE A 90 -1.19 2.37 -9.34
N PRO A 91 -0.65 3.32 -10.12
CA PRO A 91 -0.03 3.00 -11.43
C PRO A 91 1.21 2.10 -11.34
N LEU A 92 1.77 1.89 -10.15
CA LEU A 92 2.91 0.98 -9.93
C LEU A 92 2.44 -0.46 -9.68
N ILE A 93 1.26 -0.59 -9.09
CA ILE A 93 0.63 -1.87 -8.74
C ILE A 93 -0.08 -2.45 -9.97
N HIS A 94 -0.74 -1.57 -10.73
CA HIS A 94 -1.28 -1.89 -12.04
C HIS A 94 -0.15 -1.93 -13.07
N THR A 95 -0.02 -3.03 -13.82
CA THR A 95 0.92 -3.13 -14.94
C THR A 95 0.18 -3.60 -16.18
N ASP A 96 0.57 -3.11 -17.36
CA ASP A 96 -0.04 -3.51 -18.64
C ASP A 96 0.12 -5.02 -18.94
N ALA A 97 1.10 -5.68 -18.30
CA ALA A 97 1.36 -7.11 -18.44
C ALA A 97 0.56 -7.99 -17.46
N GLU A 98 0.21 -7.46 -16.27
CA GLU A 98 -0.61 -8.12 -15.25
C GLU A 98 -1.57 -7.08 -14.65
N PRO A 99 -2.78 -6.92 -15.25
CA PRO A 99 -3.78 -6.00 -14.74
C PRO A 99 -4.40 -6.59 -13.47
N ASN A 100 -3.74 -6.41 -12.33
CA ASN A 100 -4.25 -6.80 -11.02
C ASN A 100 -5.31 -5.80 -10.54
N LEU A 101 -6.40 -5.64 -11.31
CA LEU A 101 -7.48 -4.72 -10.99
C LEU A 101 -8.07 -5.01 -9.61
N ASP A 102 -8.26 -6.30 -9.26
CA ASP A 102 -8.75 -6.72 -7.94
C ASP A 102 -7.84 -6.26 -6.80
N MET A 103 -6.53 -6.26 -7.01
CA MET A 103 -5.56 -5.78 -6.01
C MET A 103 -5.67 -4.27 -5.84
N VAL A 104 -5.75 -3.51 -6.95
CA VAL A 104 -5.89 -2.05 -6.91
C VAL A 104 -7.22 -1.66 -6.26
N LEU A 105 -8.31 -2.33 -6.62
CA LEU A 105 -9.62 -2.12 -6.02
C LEU A 105 -9.58 -2.39 -4.52
N PHE A 106 -9.01 -3.53 -4.10
CA PHE A 106 -8.90 -3.87 -2.68
C PHE A 106 -8.10 -2.82 -1.89
N ILE A 107 -6.92 -2.44 -2.40
CA ILE A 107 -6.08 -1.42 -1.75
C ILE A 107 -6.83 -0.08 -1.68
N GLY A 108 -7.51 0.31 -2.76
CA GLY A 108 -8.33 1.53 -2.82
C GLY A 108 -9.48 1.54 -1.81
N THR A 109 -10.21 0.43 -1.69
CA THR A 109 -11.28 0.26 -0.71
C THR A 109 -10.76 0.38 0.71
N VAL A 110 -9.70 -0.33 1.06
CA VAL A 110 -9.10 -0.26 2.41
C VAL A 110 -8.61 1.16 2.71
N HIS A 111 -7.94 1.81 1.76
CA HIS A 111 -7.47 3.18 1.92
C HIS A 111 -8.61 4.18 2.14
N TYR A 112 -9.71 4.03 1.39
CA TYR A 112 -10.92 4.84 1.55
C TYR A 112 -11.53 4.66 2.94
N LEU A 113 -11.69 3.42 3.40
CA LEU A 113 -12.25 3.11 4.72
C LEU A 113 -11.39 3.68 5.86
N VAL A 114 -10.07 3.72 5.71
CA VAL A 114 -9.16 4.33 6.70
C VAL A 114 -9.19 5.86 6.66
N SER A 115 -9.41 6.45 5.48
CA SER A 115 -9.36 7.90 5.26
C SER A 115 -10.67 8.61 5.63
N GLY A 116 -11.66 7.89 6.17
CA GLY A 116 -13.03 8.35 6.38
C GLY A 116 -13.16 9.76 6.97
N GLU A 117 -13.67 10.66 6.14
CA GLU A 117 -14.29 11.95 6.51
C GLU A 117 -15.80 11.79 6.82
N ASP A 118 -16.37 10.60 6.63
CA ASP A 118 -17.80 10.32 6.84
C ASP A 118 -18.06 9.61 8.19
N GLU A 119 -18.93 10.21 9.00
CA GLU A 119 -19.48 9.69 10.28
C GLU A 119 -20.27 8.37 10.14
N ALA A 120 -20.28 7.76 8.95
CA ALA A 120 -21.10 6.60 8.60
C ALA A 120 -20.53 5.24 9.05
N SER A 121 -19.35 5.16 9.69
CA SER A 121 -18.70 3.89 10.03
C SER A 121 -18.47 3.67 11.53
N GLU A 122 -19.52 3.80 12.33
CA GLU A 122 -19.56 3.14 13.65
C GLU A 122 -19.95 1.65 13.53
N GLU A 123 -20.11 1.12 12.31
CA GLU A 123 -20.38 -0.31 12.14
C GLU A 123 -19.13 -1.11 12.48
N THR A 124 -19.24 -1.88 13.56
CA THR A 124 -18.14 -2.70 14.07
C THR A 124 -17.87 -3.85 13.10
N MET A 125 -16.67 -3.88 12.51
CA MET A 125 -16.22 -4.99 11.66
C MET A 125 -16.36 -6.32 12.40
N ARG A 126 -16.83 -7.36 11.71
CA ARG A 126 -16.85 -8.71 12.26
C ARG A 126 -15.45 -9.32 12.19
N GLN A 127 -15.13 -10.19 13.14
CA GLN A 127 -13.83 -10.87 13.18
C GLN A 127 -13.52 -11.62 11.87
N GLU A 128 -14.53 -12.26 11.25
CA GLU A 128 -14.37 -12.96 9.97
C GLU A 128 -13.98 -12.01 8.82
N GLU A 129 -14.47 -10.77 8.83
CA GLU A 129 -14.12 -9.75 7.83
C GLU A 129 -12.68 -9.27 8.02
N VAL A 130 -12.24 -9.15 9.29
CA VAL A 130 -10.86 -8.84 9.63
C VAL A 130 -9.92 -9.98 9.25
N ASP A 131 -10.33 -11.23 9.45
CA ASP A 131 -9.54 -12.41 9.05
C ASP A 131 -9.34 -12.44 7.53
N LYS A 132 -10.41 -12.14 6.75
CA LYS A 132 -10.33 -12.00 5.29
C LYS A 132 -9.44 -10.82 4.87
N LEU A 133 -9.55 -9.67 5.54
CA LEU A 133 -8.71 -8.51 5.31
C LEU A 133 -7.23 -8.86 5.50
N LEU A 134 -6.87 -9.45 6.64
CA LEU A 134 -5.49 -9.83 6.95
C LEU A 134 -4.93 -10.82 5.92
N TYR A 135 -5.71 -11.85 5.57
CA TYR A 135 -5.32 -12.83 4.55
C TYR A 135 -5.08 -12.17 3.19
N LYS A 136 -6.01 -11.33 2.73
CA LYS A 136 -5.91 -10.68 1.44
C LYS A 136 -4.75 -9.68 1.41
N THR A 137 -4.52 -8.93 2.49
CA THR A 137 -3.37 -8.05 2.61
C THR A 137 -2.05 -8.83 2.54
N ASP A 138 -1.91 -9.93 3.29
CA ASP A 138 -0.71 -10.78 3.28
C ASP A 138 -0.40 -11.32 1.87
N SER A 139 -1.41 -11.83 1.17
CA SER A 139 -1.29 -12.30 -0.21
C SER A 139 -0.85 -11.18 -1.17
N ILE A 140 -1.35 -9.95 -1.00
CA ILE A 140 -0.92 -8.80 -1.79
C ILE A 140 0.55 -8.45 -1.50
N LEU A 141 0.96 -8.46 -0.23
CA LEU A 141 2.35 -8.18 0.16
C LEU A 141 3.32 -9.20 -0.44
N GLU A 142 2.95 -10.49 -0.41
CA GLU A 142 3.73 -11.55 -1.03
C GLU A 142 3.86 -11.36 -2.56
N SER A 143 2.72 -11.17 -3.24
CA SER A 143 2.69 -10.97 -4.69
C SER A 143 3.53 -9.75 -5.11
N LEU A 144 3.42 -8.63 -4.40
CA LEU A 144 4.23 -7.44 -4.69
C LEU A 144 5.70 -7.66 -4.39
N SER A 145 6.06 -8.36 -3.30
CA SER A 145 7.47 -8.65 -2.99
C SER A 145 8.15 -9.52 -4.05
N GLN A 146 7.43 -10.49 -4.61
CA GLN A 146 7.94 -11.32 -5.71
C GLN A 146 8.33 -10.50 -6.95
N ARG A 147 7.68 -9.34 -7.16
CA ARG A 147 7.97 -8.43 -8.29
C ARG A 147 9.22 -7.57 -8.08
N ILE A 148 9.65 -7.36 -6.84
CA ILE A 148 10.77 -6.45 -6.49
C ILE A 148 12.03 -7.18 -6.01
N VAL A 149 11.91 -8.40 -5.49
CA VAL A 149 13.04 -9.17 -4.97
C VAL A 149 13.20 -10.49 -5.74
N ALA A 150 14.27 -10.58 -6.52
CA ALA A 150 14.61 -11.79 -7.27
C ALA A 150 14.96 -12.98 -6.35
N ASP A 151 15.75 -12.73 -5.30
CA ASP A 151 16.18 -13.73 -4.32
C ASP A 151 15.02 -14.15 -3.40
N PRO A 152 14.52 -15.39 -3.49
CA PRO A 152 13.39 -15.85 -2.66
C PRO A 152 13.66 -15.74 -1.16
N ALA A 153 14.90 -15.87 -0.71
CA ALA A 153 15.25 -15.81 0.71
C ALA A 153 15.11 -14.40 1.31
N LYS A 154 15.02 -13.37 0.45
CA LYS A 154 14.86 -11.97 0.84
C LYS A 154 13.46 -11.44 0.58
N ARG A 155 12.56 -12.27 0.03
CA ARG A 155 11.16 -11.88 -0.19
C ARG A 155 10.43 -11.76 1.14
N TYR A 156 9.33 -11.04 1.10
CA TYR A 156 8.37 -10.95 2.18
C TYR A 156 7.92 -12.36 2.59
N PRO A 157 8.10 -12.76 3.87
CA PRO A 157 7.67 -14.05 4.34
C PRO A 157 6.18 -13.99 4.67
N SER A 158 5.33 -14.49 3.76
CA SER A 158 3.88 -14.59 4.01
C SER A 158 3.59 -15.24 5.36
N ILE A 159 2.71 -14.61 6.13
CA ILE A 159 2.31 -15.06 7.46
C ILE A 159 1.13 -16.04 7.42
N TYR A 160 0.36 -16.07 6.33
CA TYR A 160 -0.74 -17.01 6.12
C TYR A 160 -0.40 -18.00 5.01
N LYS A 161 -0.31 -19.29 5.33
CA LYS A 161 -0.13 -20.32 4.29
C LYS A 161 -1.44 -20.56 3.55
N GLU A 162 -1.33 -20.90 2.26
CA GLU A 162 -2.39 -21.08 1.25
C GLU A 162 -3.52 -22.09 1.61
N ASN A 163 -3.48 -22.73 2.78
CA ASN A 163 -4.39 -23.82 3.16
C ASN A 163 -5.62 -23.41 4.00
N SER A 164 -5.93 -22.13 4.20
CA SER A 164 -7.05 -21.73 5.09
C SER A 164 -8.33 -21.20 4.43
N PHE A 165 -8.32 -20.79 3.15
CA PHE A 165 -9.55 -20.28 2.51
C PHE A 165 -9.61 -20.66 1.04
N ASN A 166 -9.88 -21.93 0.78
CA ASN A 166 -10.20 -22.42 -0.56
C ASN A 166 -11.72 -22.34 -0.77
N GLU A 167 -12.25 -21.12 -0.80
CA GLU A 167 -13.59 -20.86 -1.33
C GLU A 167 -13.49 -19.63 -2.23
N SER A 168 -13.95 -19.77 -3.47
CA SER A 168 -14.14 -18.71 -4.44
C SER A 168 -14.94 -17.56 -3.82
N VAL A 169 -14.25 -16.54 -3.32
CA VAL A 169 -14.88 -15.36 -2.71
C VAL A 169 -15.31 -14.43 -3.83
N ASP A 170 -16.62 -14.40 -4.10
CA ASP A 170 -17.24 -13.35 -4.88
C ASP A 170 -16.93 -11.99 -4.25
N LEU A 171 -16.24 -11.14 -4.99
CA LEU A 171 -15.85 -9.77 -4.58
C LEU A 171 -17.04 -8.88 -4.18
N LEU A 172 -18.26 -9.32 -4.47
CA LEU A 172 -19.51 -8.65 -4.12
C LEU A 172 -19.96 -8.89 -2.67
N SER A 173 -19.42 -9.89 -1.97
CA SER A 173 -19.82 -10.18 -0.58
C SER A 173 -19.22 -9.22 0.45
N ILE A 174 -18.42 -8.25 0.02
CA ILE A 174 -17.74 -7.27 0.87
C ILE A 174 -18.49 -5.92 0.88
N ILE A 175 -19.55 -5.77 0.07
CA ILE A 175 -20.37 -4.56 0.05
C ILE A 175 -21.48 -4.68 1.11
N PRO A 176 -21.53 -3.83 2.15
CA PRO A 176 -22.66 -3.78 3.07
C PRO A 176 -23.90 -3.30 2.29
N GLY A 177 -24.99 -4.06 2.32
CA GLY A 177 -26.31 -3.60 1.85
C GLY A 177 -26.88 -4.23 0.55
N SER A 178 -26.36 -5.36 0.07
CA SER A 178 -27.02 -6.08 -1.04
C SER A 178 -28.08 -7.05 -0.51
N PHE A 179 -29.35 -6.65 -0.54
CA PHE A 179 -30.53 -7.52 -0.53
C PHE A 179 -30.98 -7.80 -1.96
#